data_AF-A0A2P7MYL6-F1
#
_entry.id   AF-A0A2P7MYL6-F1
#
_cell.length_a   1.000
_cell.length_b   1.000
_cell.length_c   1.000
_cell.angle_alpha   90.00
_cell.angle_beta   90.00
_cell.angle_gamma   90.00
#
_symmetry.space_group_name_H-M   'P 1'
#
loop_
_entity.id
_entity.type
_entity.pdbx_description
1 polymer ?
#
loop_
_entity_poly.entity_id
_entity_poly.type
_entity_poly.pdbx_seq_one_letter_code
_entity_poly.pdbx_strand_id
1 'polypeptide(L)'
;MALRRHRLPRFWLGLTLGLVACGIGATYWWEQQLPQRLEQAARSGDLEACLRYSEQLEALRWLGGQAPAEQGSCRRRKAAQIWQQERWGEALQLQLQLVNSLAGSEADRKRLVVWQQNLQQRAMTRFQEGDLPAALKILAVMGDDHRADGDSLGDKLSENWTRNRLQLERAKGLTEQKRWWEALEALTRIDHPWWKTQSRGLQAKVQKGIEGLSVQEREHDAHGQLPHTVPAAQLDAQVRQRISQGMDEWSAFQEACRSLGGQVVEAGPETACQSRSSKR
;
A
#
# COMPACT_ATOMS: atom_id res chain seq x y z
N MET A 1 24.49 5.28 -95.12
CA MET A 1 24.02 5.92 -93.88
C MET A 1 24.48 5.08 -92.70
N ALA A 2 25.46 5.54 -91.93
CA ALA A 2 25.98 4.80 -90.77
C ALA A 2 25.21 5.21 -89.51
N LEU A 3 24.51 4.25 -88.88
CA LEU A 3 23.85 4.42 -87.59
C LEU A 3 24.90 4.70 -86.51
N ARG A 4 24.98 5.95 -86.05
CA ARG A 4 25.76 6.36 -84.87
C ARG A 4 25.26 5.57 -83.66
N ARG A 5 26.02 4.57 -83.22
CA ARG A 5 25.78 3.85 -81.97
C ARG A 5 26.03 4.81 -80.79
N HIS A 6 24.96 5.34 -80.21
CA HIS A 6 25.02 6.13 -78.98
C HIS A 6 25.50 5.26 -77.80
N ARG A 7 26.74 5.50 -77.33
CA ARG A 7 27.33 4.85 -76.13
C ARG A 7 26.96 5.55 -74.82
N LEU A 8 26.40 6.76 -74.90
CA LEU A 8 25.95 7.57 -73.77
C LEU A 8 24.94 6.87 -72.82
N PRO A 9 23.96 6.08 -73.29
CA PRO A 9 22.99 5.44 -72.39
C PRO A 9 23.63 4.37 -71.50
N ARG A 10 24.64 3.64 -72.02
CA ARG A 10 25.33 2.57 -71.30
C ARG A 10 26.27 3.10 -70.21
N PHE A 11 26.94 4.22 -70.49
CA PHE A 11 27.76 4.91 -69.48
C PHE A 11 26.91 5.48 -68.35
N TRP A 12 25.77 6.10 -68.68
CA TRP A 12 24.85 6.62 -67.67
C TRP A 12 24.25 5.51 -66.81
N LEU A 13 23.84 4.39 -67.43
CA LEU A 13 23.38 3.19 -66.71
C LEU A 13 24.45 2.58 -65.81
N GLY A 14 25.69 2.46 -66.28
CA GLY A 14 26.80 1.96 -65.47
C GLY A 14 27.12 2.87 -64.28
N LEU A 15 27.03 4.19 -64.48
CA LEU A 15 27.28 5.16 -63.43
C LEU A 15 26.16 5.18 -62.39
N THR A 16 24.89 5.11 -62.79
CA THR A 16 23.78 5.04 -61.83
C THR A 16 23.74 3.71 -61.08
N LEU A 17 23.93 2.58 -61.75
CA LEU A 17 24.01 1.27 -61.09
C LEU A 17 25.22 1.18 -60.15
N GLY A 18 26.37 1.72 -60.56
CA GLY A 18 27.57 1.78 -59.71
C GLY A 18 27.35 2.64 -58.46
N LEU A 19 26.70 3.79 -58.60
CA LEU A 19 26.43 4.69 -57.47
C LEU A 19 25.41 4.07 -56.49
N VAL A 20 24.37 3.40 -57.01
CA VAL A 20 23.42 2.64 -56.19
C VAL A 20 24.11 1.48 -55.47
N ALA A 21 24.96 0.71 -56.17
CA ALA A 21 25.70 -0.40 -55.57
C ALA A 21 26.68 0.07 -54.49
N CYS A 22 27.41 1.17 -54.72
CA CYS A 22 28.28 1.79 -53.71
C CYS A 22 27.48 2.30 -52.51
N GLY A 23 26.30 2.91 -52.73
CA GLY A 23 25.40 3.35 -51.66
C GLY A 23 24.95 2.18 -50.78
N ILE A 24 24.48 1.08 -51.40
CA ILE A 24 24.04 -0.14 -50.70
C ILE A 24 25.22 -0.80 -49.96
N GLY A 25 26.41 -0.84 -50.57
CA GLY A 25 27.62 -1.38 -49.94
C GLY A 25 28.06 -0.57 -48.72
N ALA A 26 28.00 0.76 -48.80
CA ALA A 26 28.34 1.64 -47.68
C ALA A 26 27.37 1.50 -46.51
N THR A 27 26.06 1.38 -46.79
CA THR A 27 25.05 1.16 -45.73
C THR A 27 25.22 -0.20 -45.06
N TYR A 28 25.49 -1.25 -45.84
CA TYR A 28 25.71 -2.60 -45.32
C TYR A 28 26.98 -2.69 -44.46
N TRP A 29 28.06 -2.02 -44.87
CA TRP A 29 29.29 -1.95 -44.08
C TRP A 29 29.08 -1.20 -42.75
N TRP A 30 28.34 -0.09 -42.77
CA TRP A 30 28.02 0.66 -41.56
C TRP A 30 27.14 -0.15 -40.59
N GLU A 31 26.17 -0.91 -41.12
CA GLU A 31 25.30 -1.80 -40.35
C GLU A 31 26.10 -2.85 -39.56
N GLN A 32 27.14 -3.43 -40.16
CA GLN A 32 27.99 -4.43 -39.50
C GLN A 32 28.84 -3.88 -38.34
N GLN A 33 29.06 -2.56 -38.28
CA GLN A 33 29.89 -1.94 -37.25
C GLN A 33 29.14 -1.75 -35.91
N LEU A 34 27.82 -1.56 -35.94
CA LEU A 34 27.01 -1.28 -34.75
C LEU A 34 26.97 -2.44 -33.74
N PRO A 35 26.77 -3.72 -34.15
CA PRO A 35 26.80 -4.85 -33.22
C PRO A 35 28.15 -5.01 -32.51
N GLN A 36 29.26 -4.80 -33.22
CA GLN A 36 30.61 -4.88 -32.63
C GLN A 36 30.84 -3.77 -31.59
N ARG A 37 30.37 -2.54 -31.87
CA ARG A 37 30.44 -1.43 -30.91
C ARG A 37 29.57 -1.66 -29.69
N LEU A 38 28.38 -2.25 -29.86
CA LEU A 38 27.50 -2.65 -28.77
C LEU A 38 28.21 -3.67 -27.86
N GLU A 39 28.74 -4.73 -28.44
CA GLU A 39 29.43 -5.78 -27.69
C GLU A 39 30.67 -5.24 -26.97
N GLN A 40 31.44 -4.35 -27.62
CA GLN A 40 32.58 -3.68 -26.99
C GLN A 40 32.14 -2.80 -25.80
N ALA A 41 31.06 -2.02 -25.95
CA ALA A 41 30.52 -1.18 -24.87
C ALA A 41 29.98 -2.03 -23.71
N ALA A 42 29.30 -3.15 -24.02
CA ALA A 42 28.82 -4.10 -23.02
C ALA A 42 29.99 -4.72 -22.23
N ARG A 43 31.07 -5.12 -22.92
CA ARG A 43 32.28 -5.68 -22.32
C ARG A 43 33.08 -4.65 -21.52
N SER A 44 33.20 -3.42 -22.01
CA SER A 44 33.90 -2.34 -21.29
C SER A 44 33.13 -1.81 -20.09
N GLY A 45 31.84 -2.16 -19.96
CA GLY A 45 30.97 -1.66 -18.89
C GLY A 45 30.49 -0.23 -19.13
N ASP A 46 30.70 0.32 -20.33
CA ASP A 46 30.12 1.59 -20.74
C ASP A 46 28.62 1.39 -21.05
N LEU A 47 27.82 1.40 -20.00
CA LEU A 47 26.39 1.14 -20.07
C LEU A 47 25.63 2.25 -20.83
N GLU A 48 26.16 3.47 -20.90
CA GLU A 48 25.54 4.56 -21.64
C GLU A 48 25.75 4.40 -23.14
N ALA A 49 26.99 4.12 -23.56
CA ALA A 49 27.26 3.78 -24.94
C ALA A 49 26.53 2.50 -25.35
N CYS A 50 26.46 1.50 -24.46
CA CYS A 50 25.74 0.26 -24.74
C CYS A 50 24.24 0.52 -24.96
N LEU A 51 23.59 1.31 -24.09
CA LEU A 51 22.18 1.66 -24.29
C LEU A 51 21.96 2.41 -25.59
N ARG A 52 22.78 3.43 -25.88
CA ARG A 52 22.69 4.22 -27.10
C ARG A 52 22.81 3.36 -28.37
N TYR A 53 23.80 2.47 -28.43
CA TYR A 53 23.95 1.58 -29.59
C TYR A 53 22.81 0.57 -29.68
N SER A 54 22.27 0.12 -28.55
CA SER A 54 21.13 -0.79 -28.53
C SER A 54 19.84 -0.15 -29.07
N GLU A 55 19.59 1.12 -28.75
CA GLU A 55 18.45 1.88 -29.27
C GLU A 55 18.57 2.17 -30.77
N GLN A 56 19.79 2.47 -31.24
CA GLN A 56 20.07 2.64 -32.67
C GLN A 56 19.81 1.35 -33.45
N LEU A 57 20.20 0.19 -32.91
CA LEU A 57 19.91 -1.10 -33.52
C LEU A 57 18.40 -1.42 -33.51
N GLU A 58 17.68 -1.06 -32.44
CA GLU A 58 16.22 -1.23 -32.37
C GLU A 58 15.49 -0.41 -33.45
N ALA A 59 15.93 0.82 -33.72
CA ALA A 59 15.39 1.66 -34.78
C ALA A 59 15.63 1.08 -36.19
N LEU A 60 16.72 0.33 -36.37
CA LEU A 60 17.11 -0.32 -37.63
C LEU A 60 16.51 -1.72 -37.80
N ARG A 61 15.70 -2.20 -36.85
CA ARG A 61 15.13 -3.55 -36.82
C ARG A 61 14.31 -3.93 -38.07
N TRP A 62 13.74 -2.96 -38.78
CA TRP A 62 13.00 -3.20 -40.02
C TRP A 62 13.87 -3.79 -41.15
N LEU A 63 15.21 -3.72 -41.02
CA LEU A 63 16.19 -4.28 -41.95
C LEU A 63 16.52 -5.76 -41.71
N GLY A 64 15.88 -6.44 -40.75
CA GLY A 64 15.95 -7.89 -40.60
C GLY A 64 17.04 -8.43 -39.66
N GLY A 65 17.77 -7.57 -38.95
CA GLY A 65 18.78 -7.97 -37.97
C GLY A 65 18.20 -8.45 -36.63
N GLN A 66 18.65 -9.61 -36.14
CA GLN A 66 18.42 -10.06 -34.76
C GLN A 66 19.24 -9.19 -33.79
N ALA A 67 18.60 -8.40 -32.94
CA ALA A 67 19.28 -7.73 -31.83
C ALA A 67 18.60 -7.87 -30.45
N PRO A 68 18.36 -9.08 -29.89
CA PRO A 68 17.61 -9.18 -28.63
C PRO A 68 18.49 -9.32 -27.37
N ALA A 69 19.56 -10.11 -27.40
CA ALA A 69 20.22 -10.56 -26.16
C ALA A 69 21.08 -9.47 -25.47
N GLU A 70 21.97 -8.83 -26.22
CA GLU A 70 22.89 -7.81 -25.68
C GLU A 70 22.16 -6.53 -25.27
N GLN A 71 21.11 -6.16 -26.00
CA GLN A 71 20.21 -5.05 -25.64
C GLN A 71 19.55 -5.30 -24.28
N GLY A 72 19.00 -6.50 -24.08
CA GLY A 72 18.41 -6.90 -22.80
C GLY A 72 19.42 -6.83 -21.66
N SER A 73 20.63 -7.35 -21.89
CA SER A 73 21.73 -7.34 -20.91
C SER A 73 22.10 -5.92 -20.46
N CYS A 74 22.27 -4.98 -21.39
CA CYS A 74 22.65 -3.61 -21.06
C CYS A 74 21.56 -2.84 -20.32
N ARG A 75 20.29 -2.96 -20.74
CA ARG A 75 19.15 -2.39 -19.98
C ARG A 75 19.09 -2.96 -18.56
N ARG A 76 19.26 -4.27 -18.40
CA ARG A 76 19.26 -4.95 -17.09
C ARG A 76 20.34 -4.42 -16.16
N ARG A 77 21.56 -4.26 -16.67
CA ARG A 77 22.72 -3.78 -15.90
C ARG A 77 22.58 -2.30 -15.52
N LYS A 78 22.15 -1.45 -16.46
CA LYS A 78 21.92 -0.02 -16.16
C LYS A 78 20.77 0.16 -15.16
N ALA A 79 19.66 -0.58 -15.31
CA ALA A 79 18.57 -0.53 -14.34
C ALA A 79 19.05 -0.90 -12.93
N ALA A 80 19.84 -1.97 -12.81
CA ALA A 80 20.41 -2.38 -11.52
C ALA A 80 21.41 -1.35 -10.95
N GLN A 81 22.22 -0.71 -11.80
CA GLN A 81 23.15 0.35 -11.38
C GLN A 81 22.38 1.56 -10.85
N ILE A 82 21.37 2.04 -11.59
CA ILE A 82 20.53 3.18 -11.18
C ILE A 82 19.76 2.85 -9.91
N TRP A 83 19.30 1.59 -9.77
CA TRP A 83 18.64 1.12 -8.55
C TRP A 83 19.54 1.23 -7.31
N GLN A 84 20.82 0.85 -7.44
CA GLN A 84 21.81 0.99 -6.36
C GLN A 84 22.12 2.44 -6.00
N GLN A 85 21.91 3.38 -6.92
CA GLN A 85 22.06 4.82 -6.70
C GLN A 85 20.81 5.46 -6.07
N GLU A 86 19.83 4.66 -5.64
CA GLU A 86 18.55 5.11 -5.07
C GLU A 86 17.69 5.97 -6.01
N ARG A 87 18.04 6.00 -7.29
CA ARG A 87 17.25 6.62 -8.37
C ARG A 87 16.14 5.67 -8.82
N TRP A 88 15.34 5.24 -7.86
CA TRP A 88 14.41 4.11 -8.00
C TRP A 88 13.39 4.30 -9.14
N GLY A 89 12.92 5.52 -9.40
CA GLY A 89 11.92 5.79 -10.44
C GLY A 89 12.46 5.53 -11.83
N GLU A 90 13.68 6.02 -12.08
CA GLU A 90 14.37 5.79 -13.35
C GLU A 90 14.73 4.30 -13.53
N ALA A 91 15.14 3.62 -12.46
CA ALA A 91 15.42 2.19 -12.50
C ALA A 91 14.16 1.37 -12.82
N LEU A 92 13.02 1.69 -12.18
CA LEU A 92 11.74 1.04 -12.45
C LEU A 92 11.26 1.30 -13.88
N GLN A 93 11.38 2.54 -14.37
CA GLN A 93 11.01 2.89 -15.74
C GLN A 93 11.82 2.06 -16.75
N LEU A 94 13.14 1.96 -16.55
CA LEU A 94 14.00 1.17 -17.43
C LEU A 94 13.67 -0.33 -17.36
N GLN A 95 13.36 -0.85 -16.16
CA GLN A 95 12.96 -2.24 -15.97
C GLN A 95 11.59 -2.53 -16.62
N LEU A 96 10.63 -1.61 -16.55
CA LEU A 96 9.33 -1.69 -17.23
C LEU A 96 9.51 -1.73 -18.75
N GLN A 97 10.35 -0.86 -19.30
CA GLN A 97 10.68 -0.85 -20.73
C GLN A 97 11.32 -2.18 -21.17
N LEU A 98 12.20 -2.76 -20.34
CA LEU A 98 12.80 -4.07 -20.61
C LEU A 98 11.76 -5.20 -20.58
N VAL A 99 10.87 -5.21 -19.58
CA VAL A 99 9.81 -6.23 -19.46
C VAL A 99 8.86 -6.20 -20.67
N ASN A 100 8.60 -5.01 -21.21
CA ASN A 100 7.71 -4.80 -22.35
C ASN A 100 8.41 -4.94 -23.71
N SER A 101 9.72 -5.20 -23.74
CA SER A 101 10.47 -5.40 -24.98
C SER A 101 10.61 -6.87 -25.34
N LEU A 102 11.00 -7.15 -26.59
CA LEU A 102 11.32 -8.50 -27.06
C LEU A 102 12.53 -9.13 -26.32
N ALA A 103 13.36 -8.31 -25.68
CA ALA A 103 14.50 -8.76 -24.90
C ALA A 103 14.13 -9.09 -23.43
N GLY A 104 12.88 -8.84 -23.04
CA GLY A 104 12.36 -9.09 -21.69
C GLY A 104 12.19 -10.58 -21.38
N SER A 105 12.48 -10.95 -20.13
CA SER A 105 12.33 -12.32 -19.63
C SER A 105 11.37 -12.40 -18.45
N GLU A 106 11.00 -13.62 -18.04
CA GLU A 106 10.25 -13.83 -16.80
C GLU A 106 11.05 -13.38 -15.56
N ALA A 107 12.37 -13.53 -15.58
CA ALA A 107 13.23 -13.04 -14.51
C ALA A 107 13.17 -11.50 -14.41
N ASP A 108 13.01 -10.80 -15.53
CA ASP A 108 12.85 -9.35 -15.55
C ASP A 108 11.51 -8.92 -14.94
N ARG A 109 10.43 -9.66 -15.22
CA ARG A 109 9.12 -9.45 -14.59
C ARG A 109 9.18 -9.67 -13.08
N LYS A 110 9.80 -10.77 -12.64
CA LYS A 110 10.00 -11.06 -11.21
C LYS A 110 10.81 -9.97 -10.51
N ARG A 111 11.89 -9.50 -11.15
CA ARG A 111 12.71 -8.41 -10.62
C ARG A 111 11.91 -7.12 -10.42
N LEU A 112 11.08 -6.75 -11.39
CA LEU A 112 10.23 -5.58 -11.30
C LEU A 112 9.29 -5.67 -10.08
N VAL A 113 8.63 -6.81 -9.90
CA VAL A 113 7.75 -7.06 -8.74
C VAL A 113 8.53 -6.97 -7.43
N VAL A 114 9.71 -7.60 -7.34
CA VAL A 114 10.55 -7.54 -6.14
C VAL A 114 10.98 -6.11 -5.81
N TRP A 115 11.32 -5.30 -6.81
CA TRP A 115 11.67 -3.89 -6.61
C TRP A 115 10.49 -3.07 -6.11
N GLN A 116 9.30 -3.25 -6.70
CA GLN A 116 8.08 -2.59 -6.23
C GLN A 116 7.74 -2.98 -4.78
N GLN A 117 7.81 -4.28 -4.45
CA GLN A 117 7.62 -4.76 -3.08
C GLN A 117 8.64 -4.19 -2.09
N ASN A 118 9.90 -4.01 -2.52
CA ASN A 118 10.92 -3.38 -1.68
C ASN A 118 10.57 -1.92 -1.36
N LEU A 119 10.07 -1.15 -2.34
CA LEU A 119 9.62 0.22 -2.12
C LEU A 119 8.38 0.26 -1.23
N GLN A 120 7.39 -0.61 -1.46
CA GLN A 120 6.21 -0.74 -0.59
C GLN A 120 6.61 -1.02 0.87
N GLN A 121 7.53 -1.95 1.09
CA GLN A 121 8.01 -2.27 2.44
C GLN A 121 8.71 -1.08 3.09
N ARG A 122 9.58 -0.37 2.35
CA ARG A 122 10.25 0.84 2.85
C ARG A 122 9.27 1.95 3.19
N ALA A 123 8.26 2.16 2.35
CA ALA A 123 7.19 3.12 2.61
C ALA A 123 6.41 2.74 3.87
N MET A 124 6.07 1.45 4.02
CA MET A 124 5.37 0.95 5.20
C MET A 124 6.18 1.12 6.48
N THR A 125 7.50 0.90 6.44
CA THR A 125 8.39 1.19 7.58
C THR A 125 8.32 2.67 7.97
N ARG A 126 8.47 3.60 7.00
CA ARG A 126 8.36 5.05 7.27
C ARG A 126 7.01 5.43 7.85
N PHE A 127 5.94 4.87 7.31
CA PHE A 127 4.59 5.08 7.80
C PHE A 127 4.44 4.63 9.26
N GLN A 128 4.85 3.40 9.58
CA GLN A 128 4.81 2.86 10.95
C GLN A 128 5.64 3.68 11.94
N GLU A 129 6.76 4.26 11.48
CA GLU A 129 7.62 5.18 12.23
C GLU A 129 6.98 6.57 12.46
N GLY A 130 5.86 6.88 11.81
CA GLY A 130 5.18 8.17 11.93
C GLY A 130 5.52 9.18 10.84
N ASP A 131 6.18 8.76 9.77
CA ASP A 131 6.60 9.62 8.65
C ASP A 131 5.76 9.31 7.39
N LEU A 132 4.49 9.74 7.42
CA LEU A 132 3.61 9.67 6.25
C LEU A 132 4.20 10.39 5.03
N PRO A 133 4.74 11.63 5.13
CA PRO A 133 5.31 12.32 3.97
C PRO A 133 6.43 11.53 3.28
N ALA A 134 7.37 10.93 4.03
CA ALA A 134 8.42 10.11 3.44
C ALA A 134 7.88 8.82 2.84
N ALA A 135 6.88 8.19 3.47
CA ALA A 135 6.21 7.01 2.92
C ALA A 135 5.58 7.32 1.54
N LEU A 136 4.80 8.40 1.44
CA LEU A 136 4.16 8.82 0.19
C LEU A 136 5.18 9.16 -0.89
N LYS A 137 6.29 9.83 -0.52
CA LYS A 137 7.38 10.13 -1.47
C LYS A 137 7.97 8.86 -2.08
N ILE A 138 8.10 7.78 -1.31
CA ILE A 138 8.58 6.48 -1.81
C ILE A 138 7.54 5.84 -2.74
N LEU A 139 6.25 5.89 -2.39
CA LEU A 139 5.18 5.33 -3.22
C LEU A 139 4.99 6.08 -4.55
N ALA A 140 5.23 7.40 -4.56
CA ALA A 140 5.13 8.23 -5.74
C ALA A 140 6.08 7.80 -6.86
N VAL A 141 7.23 7.23 -6.49
CA VAL A 141 8.21 6.65 -7.43
C VAL A 141 7.58 5.59 -8.35
N MET A 142 6.58 4.87 -7.87
CA MET A 142 5.88 3.82 -8.61
C MET A 142 4.41 4.18 -8.93
N GLY A 143 4.01 5.44 -8.73
CA GLY A 143 2.65 5.92 -8.99
C GLY A 143 1.58 5.27 -8.10
N ASP A 144 1.93 4.95 -6.86
CA ASP A 144 1.04 4.32 -5.87
C ASP A 144 0.84 5.23 -4.63
N ASP A 145 1.17 6.51 -4.75
CA ASP A 145 0.93 7.55 -3.73
C ASP A 145 -0.49 8.10 -3.77
N HIS A 146 -1.09 8.19 -4.96
CA HIS A 146 -2.47 8.63 -5.16
C HIS A 146 -3.04 8.07 -6.46
N ARG A 147 -4.32 7.69 -6.45
CA ARG A 147 -5.11 7.41 -7.65
C ARG A 147 -6.48 8.08 -7.59
N ALA A 148 -7.02 8.41 -8.75
CA ALA A 148 -8.33 9.08 -8.85
C ALA A 148 -9.50 8.23 -8.30
N ASP A 149 -9.35 6.91 -8.28
CA ASP A 149 -10.32 5.98 -7.67
C ASP A 149 -10.14 5.82 -6.14
N GLY A 150 -9.07 6.37 -5.57
CA GLY A 150 -8.75 6.29 -4.15
C GLY A 150 -8.25 4.93 -3.67
N ASP A 151 -7.95 3.98 -4.57
CA ASP A 151 -7.59 2.60 -4.17
C ASP A 151 -6.07 2.35 -4.08
N SER A 152 -5.26 3.40 -4.26
CA SER A 152 -3.80 3.31 -4.12
C SER A 152 -3.39 3.01 -2.68
N LEU A 153 -2.17 2.49 -2.50
CA LEU A 153 -1.63 2.32 -1.16
C LEU A 153 -1.49 3.66 -0.42
N GLY A 154 -1.02 4.70 -1.10
CA GLY A 154 -0.84 6.03 -0.50
C GLY A 154 -2.14 6.68 -0.02
N ASP A 155 -3.25 6.46 -0.74
CA ASP A 155 -4.58 6.91 -0.32
C ASP A 155 -4.98 6.22 0.99
N LYS A 156 -4.82 4.89 1.06
CA LYS A 156 -5.12 4.09 2.26
C LYS A 156 -4.28 4.50 3.47
N LEU A 157 -2.99 4.80 3.26
CA LEU A 157 -2.10 5.30 4.32
C LEU A 157 -2.57 6.68 4.81
N SER A 158 -2.91 7.58 3.89
CA SER A 158 -3.38 8.93 4.20
C SER A 158 -4.71 8.93 4.95
N GLU A 159 -5.64 8.04 4.56
CA GLU A 159 -6.91 7.84 5.25
C GLU A 159 -6.68 7.32 6.68
N ASN A 160 -5.87 6.25 6.83
CA ASN A 160 -5.54 5.70 8.14
C ASN A 160 -4.92 6.75 9.05
N TRP A 161 -3.95 7.51 8.53
CA TRP A 161 -3.29 8.59 9.25
C TRP A 161 -4.29 9.66 9.72
N THR A 162 -5.14 10.11 8.80
CA THR A 162 -6.16 11.12 9.08
C THR A 162 -7.15 10.64 10.14
N ARG A 163 -7.63 9.39 10.02
CA ARG A 163 -8.52 8.78 11.00
C ARG A 163 -7.89 8.74 12.39
N ASN A 164 -6.65 8.29 12.51
CA ASN A 164 -5.96 8.22 13.81
C ASN A 164 -5.73 9.62 14.41
N ARG A 165 -5.35 10.61 13.59
CA ARG A 165 -5.25 12.01 14.02
C ARG A 165 -6.58 12.52 14.59
N LEU A 166 -7.68 12.33 13.86
CA LEU A 166 -9.00 12.79 14.26
C LEU A 166 -9.48 12.11 15.56
N GLN A 167 -9.19 10.82 15.76
CA GLN A 167 -9.50 10.15 17.03
C GLN A 167 -8.74 10.76 18.21
N LEU A 168 -7.45 11.10 18.02
CA LEU A 168 -6.68 11.77 19.06
C LEU A 168 -7.21 13.18 19.36
N GLU A 169 -7.54 13.96 18.33
CA GLU A 169 -8.13 15.30 18.49
C GLU A 169 -9.48 15.23 19.22
N ARG A 170 -10.35 14.27 18.85
CA ARG A 170 -11.61 14.01 19.54
C ARG A 170 -11.38 13.66 21.01
N ALA A 171 -10.45 12.74 21.29
CA ALA A 171 -10.12 12.35 22.66
C ALA A 171 -9.64 13.53 23.51
N LYS A 172 -8.84 14.45 22.93
CA LYS A 172 -8.40 15.68 23.62
C LYS A 172 -9.59 16.56 23.99
N GLY A 173 -10.49 16.84 23.05
CA GLY A 173 -11.68 17.66 23.31
C GLY A 173 -12.63 17.03 24.34
N LEU A 174 -12.84 15.71 24.28
CA LEU A 174 -13.64 14.98 25.28
C LEU A 174 -12.99 15.00 26.67
N THR A 175 -11.67 14.90 26.73
CA THR A 175 -10.90 15.00 27.98
C THR A 175 -11.06 16.38 28.63
N GLU A 176 -11.07 17.46 27.85
CA GLU A 176 -11.31 18.82 28.34
C GLU A 176 -12.72 18.99 28.92
N GLN A 177 -13.70 18.32 28.31
CA GLN A 177 -15.08 18.27 28.77
C GLN A 177 -15.31 17.29 29.93
N LYS A 178 -14.27 16.60 30.41
CA LYS A 178 -14.35 15.53 31.41
C LYS A 178 -15.27 14.35 31.01
N ARG A 179 -15.49 14.15 29.70
CA ARG A 179 -16.24 13.00 29.14
C ARG A 179 -15.30 11.80 29.03
N TRP A 180 -14.91 11.25 30.18
CA TRP A 180 -13.77 10.35 30.29
C TRP A 180 -13.94 9.04 29.52
N TRP A 181 -15.13 8.42 29.59
CA TRP A 181 -15.40 7.14 28.92
C TRP A 181 -15.38 7.27 27.40
N GLU A 182 -15.97 8.32 26.86
CA GLU A 182 -15.92 8.59 25.41
C GLU A 182 -14.50 8.98 24.95
N ALA A 183 -13.75 9.69 25.79
CA ALA A 183 -12.35 9.98 25.51
C ALA A 183 -11.54 8.68 25.44
N LEU A 184 -11.80 7.73 26.35
CA LEU A 184 -11.19 6.41 26.33
C LEU A 184 -11.60 5.63 25.07
N GLU A 185 -12.89 5.63 24.71
CA GLU A 185 -13.38 4.97 23.49
C GLU A 185 -12.63 5.49 22.24
N ALA A 186 -12.55 6.82 22.07
CA ALA A 186 -11.82 7.44 20.97
C ALA A 186 -10.33 7.02 20.96
N LEU A 187 -9.68 6.97 22.13
CA LEU A 187 -8.29 6.52 22.26
C LEU A 187 -8.12 5.04 21.91
N THR A 188 -9.05 4.16 22.30
CA THR A 188 -8.98 2.74 21.97
C THR A 188 -9.15 2.46 20.48
N ARG A 189 -9.82 3.35 19.74
CA ARG A 189 -9.97 3.27 18.28
C ARG A 189 -8.71 3.69 17.52
N ILE A 190 -7.69 4.24 18.18
CA ILE A 190 -6.38 4.52 17.58
C ILE A 190 -5.65 3.19 17.38
N ASP A 191 -5.39 2.83 16.13
CA ASP A 191 -4.79 1.55 15.76
C ASP A 191 -3.35 1.68 15.25
N HIS A 192 -2.95 2.86 14.78
CA HIS A 192 -1.61 3.07 14.22
C HIS A 192 -0.51 3.09 15.31
N PRO A 193 0.62 2.36 15.15
CA PRO A 193 1.64 2.21 16.20
C PRO A 193 2.23 3.53 16.71
N TRP A 194 2.58 4.44 15.79
CA TRP A 194 3.10 5.76 16.17
C TRP A 194 2.06 6.58 16.94
N TRP A 195 0.80 6.61 16.47
CA TRP A 195 -0.28 7.36 17.12
C TRP A 195 -0.62 6.79 18.49
N LYS A 196 -0.62 5.46 18.65
CA LYS A 196 -0.72 4.82 19.97
C LYS A 196 0.34 5.35 20.92
N THR A 197 1.60 5.39 20.48
CA THR A 197 2.71 5.92 21.28
C THR A 197 2.50 7.39 21.64
N GLN A 198 2.11 8.24 20.69
CA GLN A 198 1.83 9.66 20.94
C GLN A 198 0.66 9.88 21.89
N SER A 199 -0.32 8.97 21.89
CA SER A 199 -1.53 9.08 22.71
C SER A 199 -1.37 8.57 24.15
N ARG A 200 -0.27 7.87 24.48
CA ARG A 200 -0.08 7.21 25.80
C ARG A 200 -0.27 8.15 26.99
N GLY A 201 0.28 9.35 26.91
CA GLY A 201 0.15 10.34 27.99
C GLY A 201 -1.30 10.77 28.22
N LEU A 202 -2.05 10.96 27.13
CA LEU A 202 -3.47 11.27 27.21
C LEU A 202 -4.29 10.09 27.73
N GLN A 203 -3.97 8.87 27.30
CA GLN A 203 -4.60 7.65 27.81
C GLN A 203 -4.41 7.49 29.32
N ALA A 204 -3.21 7.70 29.84
CA ALA A 204 -2.96 7.68 31.28
C ALA A 204 -3.76 8.77 32.02
N LYS A 205 -3.85 9.98 31.45
CA LYS A 205 -4.66 11.07 32.00
C LYS A 205 -6.15 10.72 32.05
N VAL A 206 -6.69 10.16 30.97
CA VAL A 206 -8.11 9.75 30.90
C VAL A 206 -8.39 8.64 31.90
N GLN A 207 -7.53 7.62 31.96
CA GLN A 207 -7.68 6.50 32.90
C GLN A 207 -7.70 7.00 34.36
N LYS A 208 -6.79 7.90 34.73
CA LYS A 208 -6.80 8.54 36.04
C LYS A 208 -8.07 9.37 36.29
N GLY A 209 -8.61 10.02 35.26
CA GLY A 209 -9.89 10.74 35.32
C GLY A 209 -11.05 9.79 35.67
N ILE A 210 -11.11 8.62 35.02
CA ILE A 210 -12.10 7.56 35.29
C ILE A 210 -11.98 7.05 36.72
N GLU A 211 -10.77 6.78 37.20
CA GLU A 211 -10.53 6.32 38.57
C GLU A 211 -10.98 7.35 39.63
N GLY A 212 -10.97 8.63 39.28
CA GLY A 212 -11.44 9.73 40.12
C GLY A 212 -12.95 9.94 40.12
N LEU A 213 -13.71 9.27 39.24
CA LEU A 213 -15.17 9.38 39.21
C LEU A 213 -15.80 8.74 40.45
N SER A 214 -16.88 9.34 40.95
CA SER A 214 -17.73 8.72 41.97
C SER A 214 -18.45 7.48 41.43
N VAL A 215 -18.96 6.62 42.31
CA VAL A 215 -19.71 5.41 41.92
C VAL A 215 -20.89 5.76 41.00
N GLN A 216 -21.61 6.84 41.31
CA GLN A 216 -22.78 7.28 40.54
C GLN A 216 -22.41 7.82 39.14
N GLU A 217 -21.26 8.49 39.00
CA GLU A 217 -20.74 8.93 37.69
C GLU A 217 -20.19 7.75 36.87
N ARG A 218 -19.64 6.72 37.52
CA ARG A 218 -19.20 5.49 36.82
C ARG A 218 -20.39 4.68 36.31
N GLU A 219 -21.49 4.62 37.06
CA GLU A 219 -22.71 3.90 36.68
C GLU A 219 -23.46 4.60 35.53
N HIS A 220 -23.41 5.93 35.43
CA HIS A 220 -24.11 6.69 34.39
C HIS A 220 -23.52 6.46 32.98
N ASP A 221 -22.21 6.26 32.90
CA ASP A 221 -21.47 6.23 31.63
C ASP A 221 -20.89 4.84 31.29
N ALA A 222 -21.02 3.85 32.19
CA ALA A 222 -20.77 2.46 31.86
C ALA A 222 -21.84 2.03 30.84
N HIS A 223 -21.40 1.73 29.61
CA HIS A 223 -22.27 1.27 28.54
C HIS A 223 -23.26 0.20 29.02
N GLY A 224 -24.53 0.58 29.16
CA GLY A 224 -25.68 -0.31 29.04
C GLY A 224 -25.95 -1.31 30.17
N GLN A 225 -25.68 -1.00 31.45
CA GLN A 225 -26.42 -1.73 32.48
C GLN A 225 -27.84 -1.16 32.56
N LEU A 226 -28.82 -1.95 32.08
CA LEU A 226 -30.22 -1.76 32.44
C LEU A 226 -30.27 -1.63 33.98
N PRO A 227 -30.75 -0.51 34.54
CA PRO A 227 -30.78 -0.36 35.99
C PRO A 227 -31.64 -1.48 36.58
N HIS A 228 -31.03 -2.35 37.37
CA HIS A 228 -31.75 -3.30 38.19
C HIS A 228 -32.52 -2.49 39.23
N THR A 229 -33.83 -2.32 39.02
CA THR A 229 -34.70 -1.68 40.03
C THR A 229 -35.04 -2.63 41.19
N VAL A 230 -34.58 -3.88 41.10
CA VAL A 230 -34.49 -4.84 42.21
C VAL A 230 -33.07 -4.80 42.80
N PRO A 231 -32.90 -4.73 44.14
CA PRO A 231 -31.58 -4.68 44.76
C PRO A 231 -30.67 -5.84 44.31
N ALA A 232 -29.54 -5.52 43.67
CA ALA A 232 -28.64 -6.51 43.07
C ALA A 232 -28.15 -7.58 44.05
N ALA A 233 -27.86 -7.19 45.30
CA ALA A 233 -27.42 -8.12 46.35
C ALA A 233 -28.48 -9.16 46.73
N GLN A 234 -29.77 -8.79 46.68
CA GLN A 234 -30.87 -9.71 46.97
C GLN A 234 -31.13 -10.67 45.80
N LEU A 235 -30.98 -10.16 44.57
CA LEU A 235 -31.07 -10.96 43.35
C LEU A 235 -29.96 -12.01 43.29
N ASP A 236 -28.70 -11.60 43.48
CA ASP A 236 -27.54 -12.50 43.47
C ASP A 236 -27.64 -13.60 44.55
N ALA A 237 -28.10 -13.26 45.76
CA ALA A 237 -28.32 -14.24 46.82
C ALA A 237 -29.36 -15.31 46.44
N GLN A 238 -30.47 -14.89 45.83
CA GLN A 238 -31.55 -15.79 45.37
C GLN A 238 -31.11 -16.67 44.18
N VAL A 239 -30.27 -16.13 43.28
CA VAL A 239 -29.70 -16.89 42.15
C VAL A 239 -28.75 -17.97 42.67
N ARG A 240 -27.79 -17.61 43.52
CA ARG A 240 -26.83 -18.57 44.09
C ARG A 240 -27.51 -19.67 44.89
N GLN A 241 -28.57 -19.34 45.63
CA GLN A 241 -29.37 -20.32 46.35
C GLN A 241 -30.04 -21.34 45.42
N ARG A 242 -30.50 -20.93 44.23
CA ARG A 242 -31.15 -21.83 43.26
C ARG A 242 -30.14 -22.67 42.48
N ILE A 243 -29.00 -22.09 42.15
CA ILE A 243 -27.89 -22.84 41.53
C ILE A 243 -27.40 -23.93 42.48
N SER A 244 -27.28 -23.65 43.78
CA SER A 244 -26.88 -24.68 44.77
C SER A 244 -27.93 -25.77 44.97
N GLN A 245 -29.17 -25.54 44.54
CA GLN A 245 -30.26 -26.52 44.50
C GLN A 245 -30.33 -27.29 43.16
N GLY A 246 -29.36 -27.10 42.27
CA GLY A 246 -29.24 -27.83 41.00
C GLY A 246 -29.97 -27.18 39.81
N MET A 247 -30.41 -25.93 39.93
CA MET A 247 -31.00 -25.18 38.82
C MET A 247 -29.91 -24.61 37.90
N ASP A 248 -30.14 -24.57 36.59
CA ASP A 248 -29.24 -23.89 35.67
C ASP A 248 -29.25 -22.37 35.89
N GLU A 249 -28.16 -21.71 35.52
CA GLU A 249 -27.92 -20.28 35.81
C GLU A 249 -29.01 -19.37 35.25
N TRP A 250 -29.55 -19.71 34.07
CA TRP A 250 -30.57 -18.92 33.41
C TRP A 250 -31.94 -19.07 34.08
N SER A 251 -32.37 -20.30 34.34
CA SER A 251 -33.60 -20.56 35.09
C SER A 251 -33.54 -19.97 36.51
N ALA A 252 -32.37 -20.06 37.16
CA ALA A 252 -32.13 -19.48 38.47
C ALA A 252 -32.30 -17.96 38.46
N PHE A 253 -31.76 -17.28 37.44
CA PHE A 253 -31.91 -15.84 37.25
C PHE A 253 -33.36 -15.42 37.00
N GLN A 254 -34.06 -16.10 36.09
CA GLN A 254 -35.46 -15.79 35.78
C GLN A 254 -36.37 -15.97 37.00
N GLU A 255 -36.19 -17.06 37.74
CA GLU A 255 -36.99 -17.38 38.91
C GLU A 255 -36.66 -16.46 40.10
N ALA A 256 -35.38 -16.16 40.32
CA ALA A 256 -34.96 -15.20 41.34
C ALA A 256 -35.56 -13.82 41.06
N CYS A 257 -35.51 -13.36 39.81
CA CYS A 257 -36.10 -12.09 39.41
C CYS A 257 -37.61 -12.04 39.66
N ARG A 258 -38.34 -13.11 39.29
CA ARG A 258 -39.78 -13.23 39.53
C ARG A 258 -40.13 -13.26 41.01
N SER A 259 -39.35 -13.99 41.82
CA SER A 259 -39.55 -14.12 43.27
C SER A 259 -39.39 -12.79 44.01
N LEU A 260 -38.57 -11.88 43.48
CA LEU A 260 -38.36 -10.53 44.00
C LEU A 260 -39.37 -9.51 43.44
N GLY A 261 -40.44 -9.98 42.77
CA GLY A 261 -41.47 -9.11 42.20
C GLY A 261 -41.04 -8.37 40.92
N GLY A 262 -39.90 -8.77 40.34
CA GLY A 262 -39.38 -8.23 39.09
C GLY A 262 -39.84 -9.00 37.85
N GLN A 263 -39.57 -8.42 36.70
CA GLN A 263 -39.70 -9.03 35.39
C GLN A 263 -38.35 -8.94 34.68
N VAL A 264 -37.97 -10.03 34.02
CA VAL A 264 -36.78 -10.06 33.17
C VAL A 264 -37.05 -9.24 31.91
N VAL A 265 -36.14 -8.31 31.62
CA VAL A 265 -36.15 -7.46 30.43
C VAL A 265 -34.86 -7.70 29.67
N GLU A 266 -35.00 -8.04 28.40
CA GLU A 266 -33.89 -8.24 27.48
C GLU A 266 -33.71 -6.97 26.63
N ALA A 267 -32.49 -6.41 26.62
CA ALA A 267 -32.14 -5.28 25.76
C ALA A 267 -30.80 -5.57 25.06
N GLY A 268 -30.86 -6.25 23.91
CA GLY A 268 -29.67 -6.65 23.17
C GLY A 268 -28.95 -7.83 23.83
N PRO A 269 -27.60 -7.82 23.97
CA PRO A 269 -26.86 -8.91 24.61
C PRO A 269 -27.01 -8.93 26.14
N GLU A 270 -27.61 -7.90 26.75
CA GLU A 270 -27.74 -7.76 28.21
C GLU A 270 -29.15 -8.14 28.70
N THR A 271 -29.21 -8.81 29.85
CA THR A 271 -30.46 -9.17 30.53
C THR A 271 -30.50 -8.53 31.92
N ALA A 272 -31.61 -7.86 32.27
CA ALA A 272 -31.79 -7.33 33.63
C ALA A 272 -33.14 -7.68 34.25
N CYS A 273 -33.21 -7.53 35.57
CA CYS A 273 -34.41 -7.71 36.38
C CYS A 273 -34.98 -6.35 36.81
N GLN A 274 -36.19 -6.02 36.36
CA GLN A 274 -36.86 -4.75 36.66
C GLN A 274 -38.13 -4.97 37.50
N SER A 275 -38.30 -4.22 38.59
CA SER A 275 -39.52 -4.21 39.39
C SER A 275 -40.73 -3.75 38.58
N ARG A 276 -41.88 -4.40 38.79
CA ARG A 276 -43.14 -4.05 38.12
C ARG A 276 -43.67 -2.65 38.49
N SER A 277 -43.16 -2.05 39.57
CA SER A 277 -43.52 -0.72 40.05
C SER A 277 -42.82 0.44 39.33
N SER A 278 -41.85 0.16 38.43
CA SER A 278 -41.11 1.19 37.68
C SER A 278 -41.89 1.80 36.49
N LYS A 279 -43.13 1.39 36.25
CA LYS A 279 -44.05 2.03 35.26
C LYS A 279 -45.12 2.85 36.00
N ARG A 280 -44.73 3.98 36.56
CA ARG A 280 -45.62 5.13 36.81
C ARG A 280 -44.85 6.42 36.58
#